data_AF-A0A2V6CPC5-F1
#
_entry.id   AF-A0A2V6CPC5-F1
#
_cell.length_a   1.000
_cell.length_b   1.000
_cell.length_c   1.000
_cell.angle_alpha   90.00
_cell.angle_beta   90.00
_cell.angle_gamma   90.00
#
_symmetry.space_group_name_H-M   'P 1'
#
loop_
_entity.id
_entity.type
_entity.pdbx_description
1 polymer ?
#
loop_
_entity_poly.entity_id
_entity_poly.type
_entity_poly.pdbx_seq_one_letter_code
_entity_poly.pdbx_strand_id
1 'polypeptide(L)'
;MGDGGCITTNDTALADDLRMLRNHGRKSKYIHDVVGYNYRFNEIQAAIGRVELRNIDKLNEHRRRVAARYTERLSGVVKTPPEKEWAYAVYHMYVIGIERRDELAKHLQSKGIA
;
A
#
# COMPACT_ATOMS: atom_id res chain seq x y z
N MET A 1 -11.12 9.39 -0.50
CA MET A 1 -10.13 8.59 0.25
C MET A 1 -9.26 9.57 1.02
N GLY A 2 -9.05 9.33 2.31
CA GLY A 2 -8.22 10.20 3.14
C GLY A 2 -6.77 9.75 3.17
N ASP A 3 -5.90 10.58 3.73
CA ASP A 3 -4.50 10.24 3.96
C ASP A 3 -4.32 9.53 5.29
N GLY A 4 -3.35 8.61 5.33
CA GLY A 4 -3.09 7.78 6.49
C GLY A 4 -1.79 7.02 6.40
N GLY A 5 -1.25 6.67 7.57
CA GLY A 5 -0.04 5.88 7.68
C GLY A 5 0.06 5.24 9.05
N CYS A 6 0.84 4.16 9.13
CA CYS A 6 1.19 3.53 10.38
C CYS A 6 2.70 3.25 10.39
N ILE A 7 3.25 3.18 11.60
CA ILE A 7 4.61 2.71 11.83
C ILE A 7 4.49 1.50 12.75
N THR A 8 5.18 0.42 12.42
CA THR A 8 5.30 -0.78 13.23
C THR A 8 6.77 -1.01 13.56
N THR A 9 7.07 -1.32 14.82
CA THR A 9 8.43 -1.66 15.26
C THR A 9 8.34 -2.61 16.46
N ASN A 10 9.37 -3.44 16.63
CA ASN A 10 9.53 -4.28 17.83
C ASN A 10 10.39 -3.58 18.90
N ASP A 11 11.00 -2.43 18.59
CA ASP A 11 11.75 -1.61 19.53
C ASP A 11 10.79 -0.72 20.33
N THR A 12 10.67 -1.00 21.63
CA THR A 12 9.75 -0.28 22.52
C THR A 12 10.18 1.16 22.77
N ALA A 13 11.49 1.43 22.84
CA ALA A 13 11.99 2.79 23.05
C ALA A 13 11.69 3.66 21.81
N LEU A 14 11.98 3.12 20.62
CA LEU A 14 11.61 3.79 19.36
C LEU A 14 10.09 4.00 19.24
N ALA A 15 9.28 3.03 19.67
CA ALA A 15 7.82 3.16 19.62
C ALA A 15 7.32 4.31 20.50
N ASP A 16 7.90 4.51 21.67
CA ASP A 16 7.51 5.58 22.60
C ASP A 16 7.94 6.96 22.08
N ASP A 17 9.15 7.07 21.54
CA ASP A 17 9.63 8.28 20.87
C ASP A 17 8.73 8.67 19.70
N LEU A 18 8.38 7.71 18.83
CA LEU A 18 7.49 7.95 17.70
C LEU A 18 6.07 8.35 18.14
N ARG A 19 5.55 7.80 19.24
CA ARG A 19 4.24 8.20 19.79
C ARG A 19 4.24 9.65 20.27
N MET A 20 5.31 10.09 20.92
CA MET A 20 5.49 11.49 21.33
C MET A 20 5.58 12.38 20.08
N LEU A 21 6.48 12.06 19.15
CA LEU A 21 6.70 12.84 17.92
C LEU A 21 5.43 12.97 17.08
N ARG A 22 4.62 11.91 16.94
CA ARG A 22 3.34 11.94 16.19
C ARG A 22 2.33 12.94 16.76
N ASN A 23 2.48 13.34 18.02
CA ASN A 23 1.51 14.09 18.78
C ASN A 23 2.16 15.28 19.50
N HIS A 24 2.77 16.18 18.73
CA HIS A 24 3.40 17.42 19.19
C HIS A 24 4.51 17.24 20.24
N GLY A 25 5.19 16.09 20.28
CA GLY A 25 6.18 15.79 21.31
C GLY A 25 5.59 15.58 22.70
N ARG A 26 4.27 15.31 22.77
CA ARG A 26 3.51 15.26 24.01
C ARG A 26 3.81 13.97 24.78
N LYS A 27 4.33 14.12 25.99
CA LYS A 27 4.51 13.05 26.98
C LYS A 27 3.29 12.90 27.91
N SER A 28 2.66 14.01 28.28
CA SER A 28 1.40 14.03 29.05
C SER A 28 0.56 15.25 28.65
N LYS A 29 -0.67 15.40 29.18
CA LYS A 29 -1.69 16.37 28.69
C LYS A 29 -1.16 17.80 28.45
N TYR A 30 -0.18 18.24 29.24
CA TYR A 30 0.41 19.59 29.16
C TYR A 30 1.93 19.60 29.12
N ILE A 31 2.58 18.43 28.95
CA ILE A 31 4.04 18.30 28.95
C ILE A 31 4.50 17.85 27.58
N HIS A 32 5.39 18.65 27.00
CA HIS A 32 6.00 18.43 25.68
C HIS A 32 7.52 18.47 25.86
N ASP A 33 8.17 17.29 25.82
CA ASP A 33 9.61 17.17 26.11
C ASP A 33 10.46 17.47 24.87
N VAL A 34 9.90 17.30 23.67
CA VAL A 34 10.60 17.45 22.39
C VAL A 34 9.74 18.20 21.37
N VAL A 35 10.36 18.76 20.33
CA VAL A 35 9.62 19.29 19.18
C VAL A 35 9.08 18.10 18.39
N GLY A 36 7.76 18.07 18.19
CA GLY A 36 7.08 17.03 17.40
C GLY A 36 6.09 17.60 16.39
N TYR A 37 5.23 16.73 15.86
CA TYR A 37 4.37 16.98 14.71
C TYR A 37 2.91 16.61 15.00
N ASN A 38 1.99 17.01 14.13
CA ASN A 38 0.59 16.57 14.16
C ASN A 38 0.34 15.54 13.05
N TYR A 39 0.74 14.29 13.29
CA TYR A 39 0.59 13.18 12.34
C TYR A 39 -0.34 12.09 12.87
N ARG A 40 -1.33 12.47 13.66
CA ARG A 40 -2.33 11.53 14.17
C ARG A 40 -3.20 11.04 13.01
N PHE A 41 -3.41 9.73 12.98
CA PHE A 41 -4.40 9.13 12.10
C PHE A 41 -5.80 9.41 12.65
N ASN A 42 -6.75 9.77 11.78
CA ASN A 42 -8.08 10.15 12.24
C ASN A 42 -8.94 8.91 12.58
N GLU A 43 -9.85 9.07 13.54
CA GLU A 43 -10.66 7.97 14.08
C GLU A 43 -11.64 7.37 13.05
N ILE A 44 -12.14 8.17 12.10
CA ILE A 44 -13.06 7.68 11.06
C ILE A 44 -12.33 6.73 10.10
N GLN A 45 -11.15 7.12 9.62
CA GLN A 45 -10.30 6.29 8.77
C GLN A 45 -9.80 5.07 9.54
N ALA A 46 -9.52 5.19 10.85
CA ALA A 46 -9.19 4.06 11.70
C ALA A 46 -10.35 3.06 11.81
N ALA A 47 -11.59 3.53 11.99
CA ALA A 47 -12.77 2.67 12.04
C ALA A 47 -13.01 1.93 10.71
N ILE A 48 -12.91 2.63 9.58
CA ILE A 48 -13.01 2.03 8.23
C ILE A 48 -11.89 1.00 8.03
N GLY A 49 -10.64 1.41 8.27
CA GLY A 49 -9.47 0.55 8.11
C GLY A 49 -9.53 -0.71 8.97
N ARG A 50 -10.09 -0.65 10.19
CA ARG A 50 -10.31 -1.84 11.02
C ARG A 50 -11.26 -2.86 10.38
N VAL A 51 -12.26 -2.43 9.61
CA VAL A 51 -13.17 -3.32 8.90
C VAL A 51 -12.51 -3.87 7.63
N GLU A 52 -11.80 -3.03 6.88
CA GLU A 52 -11.07 -3.44 5.67
C GLU A 52 -9.95 -4.43 5.99
N LEU A 53 -9.21 -4.22 7.08
CA LEU A 53 -8.14 -5.11 7.54
C LEU A 53 -8.63 -6.54 7.81
N ARG A 54 -9.88 -6.73 8.24
CA ARG A 54 -10.45 -8.08 8.43
C ARG A 54 -10.64 -8.83 7.12
N ASN A 55 -10.70 -8.11 6.00
CA ASN A 55 -10.93 -8.68 4.68
C ASN A 55 -9.65 -8.67 3.81
N ILE A 56 -8.52 -8.18 4.33
CA ILE A 56 -7.33 -7.89 3.51
C ILE A 56 -6.80 -9.15 2.81
N ASP A 57 -6.78 -10.30 3.50
CA ASP A 57 -6.31 -11.56 2.92
C ASP A 57 -7.20 -12.01 1.77
N LYS A 58 -8.53 -11.95 1.95
CA LYS A 58 -9.50 -12.27 0.90
C LYS A 58 -9.36 -11.34 -0.32
N LEU A 59 -9.13 -10.06 -0.09
CA LEU A 59 -8.91 -9.07 -1.15
C LEU A 59 -7.60 -9.31 -1.89
N ASN A 60 -6.52 -9.62 -1.16
CA ASN A 60 -5.23 -9.96 -1.73
C ASN A 60 -5.31 -11.25 -2.57
N GLU A 61 -5.97 -12.28 -2.07
CA GLU A 61 -6.19 -13.53 -2.83
C GLU A 61 -7.03 -13.29 -4.10
N HIS A 62 -8.02 -12.40 -4.03
CA HIS A 62 -8.74 -11.99 -5.23
C HIS A 62 -7.82 -11.31 -6.26
N ARG A 63 -6.99 -10.36 -5.83
CA ARG A 63 -5.99 -9.71 -6.71
C ARG A 63 -5.04 -10.74 -7.32
N ARG A 64 -4.56 -11.71 -6.54
CA ARG A 64 -3.69 -12.79 -7.01
C ARG A 64 -4.36 -13.65 -8.08
N ARG A 65 -5.63 -14.03 -7.92
CA ARG A 65 -6.38 -14.76 -8.95
C ARG A 65 -6.50 -13.97 -10.26
N VAL A 66 -6.75 -12.66 -10.17
CA VAL A 66 -6.80 -11.78 -11.35
C VAL A 66 -5.42 -11.66 -12.00
N ALA A 67 -4.36 -11.47 -11.20
CA ALA A 67 -2.98 -11.42 -11.67
C ALA A 67 -2.57 -12.72 -12.38
N ALA A 68 -2.90 -13.89 -11.83
CA ALA A 68 -2.63 -15.18 -12.44
C ALA A 68 -3.28 -15.31 -13.83
N ARG A 69 -4.54 -14.86 -13.97
CA ARG A 69 -5.25 -14.83 -15.25
C ARG A 69 -4.58 -13.88 -16.27
N TYR A 70 -4.07 -12.73 -15.82
CA TYR A 70 -3.30 -11.85 -16.69
C TYR A 70 -1.97 -12.48 -17.08
N THR A 71 -1.25 -13.11 -16.15
CA THR A 71 0.02 -13.80 -16.43
C THR A 71 -0.18 -14.89 -17.47
N GLU A 72 -1.17 -15.75 -17.27
CA GLU A 72 -1.51 -16.83 -18.21
C GLU A 72 -1.77 -16.30 -19.64
N ARG A 73 -2.53 -15.22 -19.76
CA ARG A 73 -3.00 -14.70 -21.07
C ARG A 73 -2.04 -13.75 -21.76
N LEU A 74 -1.18 -13.08 -21.01
CA LEU A 74 -0.26 -12.07 -21.53
C LEU A 74 1.19 -12.55 -21.59
N SER A 75 1.50 -13.69 -20.95
CA SER A 75 2.81 -14.32 -21.09
C SER A 75 3.09 -14.62 -22.56
N GLY A 76 4.28 -14.23 -23.02
CA GLY A 76 4.69 -14.34 -24.42
C GLY A 76 4.31 -13.15 -25.31
N VAL A 77 3.39 -12.27 -24.87
CA VAL A 77 3.05 -11.02 -25.58
C VAL A 77 3.79 -9.83 -24.95
N VAL A 78 3.87 -9.81 -23.62
CA VAL A 78 4.56 -8.79 -22.83
C VAL A 78 5.36 -9.44 -21.72
N LYS A 79 6.30 -8.70 -21.13
CA LYS A 79 6.97 -9.13 -19.91
C LYS A 79 6.01 -8.95 -18.73
N THR A 80 5.52 -10.04 -18.17
CA THR A 80 4.66 -10.03 -16.98
C THR A 80 5.47 -9.73 -15.71
N PRO A 81 4.86 -9.20 -14.65
CA PRO A 81 5.56 -8.95 -13.38
C PRO A 81 6.07 -10.28 -12.80
N PRO A 82 7.36 -10.38 -12.44
CA PRO A 82 7.89 -11.59 -11.85
C PRO A 82 7.45 -11.72 -10.38
N GLU A 83 7.23 -12.96 -9.94
CA GLU A 83 7.11 -13.29 -8.52
C GLU A 83 8.28 -14.21 -8.13
N LYS A 84 8.99 -13.89 -7.06
CA LYS A 84 10.11 -14.69 -6.54
C LYS A 84 9.57 -15.72 -5.55
N GLU A 85 10.24 -16.87 -5.40
CA GLU A 85 9.81 -17.95 -4.50
C GLU A 85 9.64 -17.52 -3.04
N TRP A 86 10.45 -16.57 -2.58
CA TRP A 86 10.37 -16.02 -1.22
C TRP A 86 9.33 -14.91 -1.06
N ALA A 87 8.72 -14.45 -2.15
CA ALA A 87 7.81 -13.33 -2.16
C ALA A 87 6.35 -13.79 -2.26
N TYR A 88 5.48 -13.04 -1.60
CA TYR A 88 4.04 -13.19 -1.74
C TYR A 88 3.46 -11.84 -2.20
N ALA A 89 3.30 -11.68 -3.51
CA ALA A 89 2.86 -10.44 -4.13
C ALA A 89 1.36 -10.20 -3.88
N VAL A 90 1.05 -9.04 -3.31
CA VAL A 90 -0.36 -8.59 -3.14
C VAL A 90 -0.92 -7.91 -4.39
N TYR A 91 -0.08 -7.71 -5.41
CA TYR A 91 -0.42 -7.07 -6.69
C TYR A 91 -1.20 -5.76 -6.53
N HIS A 92 -0.69 -4.84 -5.70
CA HIS A 92 -1.22 -3.47 -5.63
C HIS A 92 -1.24 -2.83 -7.03
N MET A 93 -0.22 -3.14 -7.84
CA MET A 93 -0.19 -2.89 -9.28
C MET A 93 0.24 -4.18 -10.00
N TYR A 94 -0.34 -4.42 -11.17
CA TYR A 94 0.14 -5.44 -12.11
C TYR A 94 0.86 -4.73 -13.26
N VAL A 95 2.18 -4.60 -13.14
CA VAL A 95 3.00 -3.80 -14.07
C VAL A 95 3.60 -4.72 -15.14
N ILE A 96 3.35 -4.41 -16.40
CA ILE A 96 3.93 -5.11 -17.55
C ILE A 96 5.12 -4.34 -18.13
N GLY A 97 6.06 -5.05 -18.74
CA GLY A 97 7.16 -4.49 -19.52
C GLY A 97 6.97 -4.74 -21.02
N ILE A 98 7.20 -3.71 -21.83
CA ILE A 98 7.19 -3.78 -23.31
C ILE A 98 8.07 -2.65 -23.87
N GLU A 99 8.69 -2.85 -25.03
CA GLU A 99 9.58 -1.86 -25.66
C GLU A 99 8.82 -0.58 -26.08
N ARG A 100 7.71 -0.72 -26.81
CA ARG A 100 6.90 0.40 -27.32
C ARG A 100 5.83 0.84 -26.31
N ARG A 101 6.25 1.09 -25.06
CA ARG A 101 5.34 1.37 -23.92
C ARG A 101 4.38 2.51 -24.19
N ASP A 102 4.88 3.66 -24.65
CA ASP A 102 4.07 4.86 -24.85
C ASP A 102 3.01 4.67 -25.95
N GLU A 103 3.37 3.94 -27.00
CA GLU A 103 2.47 3.63 -28.10
C GLU A 103 1.37 2.65 -27.68
N LEU A 104 1.73 1.60 -26.94
CA LEU A 104 0.75 0.69 -26.36
C LEU A 104 -0.19 1.44 -25.40
N ALA A 105 0.34 2.31 -24.54
CA ALA A 105 -0.47 3.10 -23.62
C ALA A 105 -1.48 3.97 -24.37
N LYS A 106 -1.06 4.69 -25.41
CA LYS A 106 -1.96 5.47 -26.28
C LYS A 106 -3.01 4.59 -26.97
N HIS A 107 -2.59 3.42 -27.48
CA HIS A 107 -3.49 2.48 -28.13
C HIS A 107 -4.58 1.98 -27.15
N LEU A 108 -4.17 1.51 -25.97
CA LEU A 108 -5.09 1.04 -24.92
C LEU A 108 -6.05 2.16 -24.46
N GLN A 109 -5.53 3.38 -24.30
CA GLN A 109 -6.36 4.55 -23.95
C GLN A 109 -7.43 4.81 -25.02
N SER A 110 -7.08 4.73 -26.31
CA SER A 110 -8.05 4.85 -27.42
C SER A 110 -9.10 3.73 -27.45
N LYS A 111 -8.85 2.62 -26.75
CA LYS A 111 -9.77 1.50 -26.54
C LYS A 111 -10.52 1.56 -25.20
N GLY A 112 -10.37 2.65 -24.44
CA GLY A 112 -11.04 2.83 -23.15
C GLY A 112 -10.37 2.10 -21.98
N ILE A 113 -9.14 1.63 -22.16
CA ILE A 113 -8.32 1.02 -21.11
C ILE A 113 -7.33 2.10 -20.66
N ALA A 114 -7.67 2.79 -19.57
CA ALA A 114 -6.88 3.87 -18.98
C ALA A 114 -5.99 3.36 -17.83
#